data_AF-A0A147EC26-F1
#
_entry.id   AF-A0A147EC26-F1
#
_cell.length_a   1.000
_cell.length_b   1.000
_cell.length_c   1.000
_cell.angle_alpha   90.00
_cell.angle_beta   90.00
_cell.angle_gamma   90.00
#
_symmetry.space_group_name_H-M   'P 1'
#
loop_
_entity.id
_entity.type
_entity.pdbx_description
1 polymer ?
#
loop_
_entity_poly.entity_id
_entity_poly.type
_entity_poly.pdbx_seq_one_letter_code
_entity_poly.pdbx_strand_id
1 'polypeptide(L)'
;DGPVRYADLAVGELHDARVAWDDWSTPDFDDTAWEPVAVVQAEQSLLPFVGEPVRRVLEVPAERIVRTPAGERVVDFGQVIAGRVRFRVRGERGSVVRLEHSEVLDQHGDYFANIVGPNKDQTDVYILRGDPEGETWEPAFTFHGFRYVRIQGFPGDANPEDFTAVVTASDLPVIGHLETSDARLNRLHENVRWSQRANFLSIPTDCPQRERYGWTGDLQVFAETAATNMSVGPFLTRWLRIVRDDQLPDGQIM
;
A
#
# COMPACT_ATOMS: atom_id res chain seq x y z
N ASP A 1 3.80 1.93 -24.66
CA ASP A 1 3.22 1.94 -23.30
C ASP A 1 2.75 0.58 -22.86
N GLY A 2 2.99 0.25 -21.59
CA GLY A 2 2.61 -1.00 -20.98
C GLY A 2 1.19 -1.04 -20.39
N PRO A 3 0.88 -2.07 -19.59
CA PRO A 3 -0.46 -2.31 -19.07
C PRO A 3 -0.83 -1.36 -17.91
N VAL A 4 0.15 -0.83 -17.17
CA VAL A 4 -0.09 0.24 -16.18
C VAL A 4 -0.38 1.54 -16.93
N ARG A 5 -1.60 2.05 -16.80
CA ARG A 5 -2.06 3.27 -17.51
C ARG A 5 -1.88 4.53 -16.70
N TYR A 6 -2.04 4.42 -15.39
CA TYR A 6 -1.59 5.41 -14.42
C TYR A 6 -1.25 4.70 -13.12
N ALA A 7 -0.37 5.32 -12.35
CA ALA A 7 -0.12 4.93 -10.97
C ALA A 7 0.25 6.18 -10.16
N ASP A 8 -0.38 6.32 -9.01
CA ASP A 8 -0.16 7.42 -8.10
C ASP A 8 -0.42 6.97 -6.65
N LEU A 9 0.39 7.44 -5.71
CA LEU A 9 0.31 7.01 -4.31
C LEU A 9 -1.01 7.43 -3.63
N ALA A 10 -1.60 8.56 -4.02
CA ALA A 10 -2.82 9.10 -3.42
C ALA A 10 -4.10 8.72 -4.20
N VAL A 11 -4.00 8.49 -5.50
CA VAL A 11 -5.13 8.07 -6.35
C VAL A 11 -5.29 6.55 -6.36
N GLY A 12 -4.22 5.80 -6.63
CA GLY A 12 -4.26 4.36 -6.88
C GLY A 12 -3.62 3.99 -8.24
N GLU A 13 -3.84 2.76 -8.69
CA GLU A 13 -3.29 2.24 -9.94
C GLU A 13 -4.40 1.76 -10.90
N LEU A 14 -4.28 2.11 -12.19
CA LEU A 14 -5.05 1.45 -13.25
C LEU A 14 -4.16 0.56 -14.07
N HIS A 15 -4.57 -0.70 -14.16
CA HIS A 15 -3.92 -1.72 -14.95
C HIS A 15 -4.89 -2.30 -15.99
N ASP A 16 -4.52 -2.19 -17.26
CA ASP A 16 -5.24 -2.75 -18.40
C ASP A 16 -4.55 -4.00 -18.92
N ALA A 17 -4.96 -5.17 -18.42
CA ALA A 17 -4.34 -6.44 -18.80
C ALA A 17 -4.68 -6.88 -20.24
N ARG A 18 -5.55 -6.14 -20.94
CA ARG A 18 -5.78 -6.39 -22.38
C ARG A 18 -4.56 -6.04 -23.24
N VAL A 19 -3.68 -5.20 -22.72
CA VAL A 19 -2.41 -4.84 -23.36
C VAL A 19 -1.46 -6.02 -23.29
N ALA A 20 -1.07 -6.53 -24.45
CA ALA A 20 -0.03 -7.55 -24.52
C ALA A 20 1.28 -6.98 -23.96
N TRP A 21 1.78 -7.60 -22.91
CA TRP A 21 3.02 -7.22 -22.24
C TRP A 21 3.76 -8.45 -21.71
N ASP A 22 3.45 -9.63 -22.25
CA ASP A 22 4.11 -10.87 -21.89
C ASP A 22 5.50 -10.91 -22.54
N ASP A 23 6.44 -11.60 -21.90
CA ASP A 23 7.80 -11.86 -22.38
C ASP A 23 8.69 -10.65 -22.72
N TRP A 24 8.23 -9.41 -22.50
CA TRP A 24 8.99 -8.18 -22.77
C TRP A 24 10.38 -8.13 -22.11
N SER A 25 10.53 -8.81 -20.97
CA SER A 25 11.77 -8.89 -20.21
C SER A 25 12.61 -10.12 -20.54
N THR A 26 12.32 -10.81 -21.65
CA THR A 26 13.07 -11.98 -22.12
C THR A 26 13.99 -11.58 -23.29
N PRO A 27 15.10 -12.31 -23.53
CA PRO A 27 16.05 -11.98 -24.59
C PRO A 27 15.48 -12.04 -26.02
N ASP A 28 14.40 -12.82 -26.21
CA ASP A 28 13.83 -13.12 -27.53
C ASP A 28 12.65 -12.20 -27.89
N PHE A 29 12.36 -11.19 -27.07
CA PHE A 29 11.27 -10.26 -27.32
C PHE A 29 11.54 -9.35 -28.52
N ASP A 30 10.56 -9.21 -29.41
CA ASP A 30 10.60 -8.27 -30.53
C ASP A 30 10.23 -6.86 -30.06
N ASP A 31 11.24 -6.04 -29.78
CA ASP A 31 11.10 -4.65 -29.39
C ASP A 31 11.18 -3.65 -30.56
N THR A 32 11.10 -4.12 -31.82
CA THR A 32 11.29 -3.26 -33.00
C THR A 32 10.26 -2.13 -33.13
N ALA A 33 9.09 -2.28 -32.48
CA ALA A 33 8.05 -1.26 -32.43
C ALA A 33 8.22 -0.25 -31.28
N TRP A 34 9.23 -0.41 -30.41
CA TRP A 34 9.45 0.48 -29.28
C TRP A 34 10.18 1.76 -29.71
N GLU A 35 9.83 2.86 -29.05
CA GLU A 35 10.51 4.12 -29.25
C GLU A 35 11.83 4.15 -28.47
N PRO A 36 12.90 4.74 -29.04
CA PRO A 36 14.14 4.97 -28.30
C PRO A 36 13.92 5.83 -27.06
N VAL A 37 14.61 5.49 -25.96
CA VAL A 37 14.57 6.30 -24.74
C VAL A 37 15.34 7.62 -24.90
N ALA A 38 14.89 8.65 -24.18
CA ALA A 38 15.61 9.91 -24.07
C ALA A 38 16.62 9.88 -22.90
N VAL A 39 17.78 10.52 -23.10
CA VAL A 39 18.75 10.72 -22.02
C VAL A 39 18.31 11.93 -21.19
N VAL A 40 18.10 11.72 -19.90
CA VAL A 40 17.82 12.78 -18.93
C VAL A 40 19.05 13.04 -18.08
N GLN A 41 19.49 14.30 -17.98
CA GLN A 41 20.57 14.66 -17.06
C GLN A 41 20.03 14.77 -15.64
N ALA A 42 20.64 14.03 -14.72
CA ALA A 42 20.38 14.15 -13.29
C ALA A 42 21.49 14.99 -12.65
N GLU A 43 21.12 16.02 -11.90
CA GLU A 43 22.07 16.90 -11.20
C GLU A 43 22.43 16.37 -9.80
N GLN A 44 21.76 15.32 -9.35
CA GLN A 44 21.90 14.76 -8.01
C GLN A 44 23.02 13.73 -7.93
N SER A 45 23.69 13.67 -6.78
CA SER A 45 24.67 12.63 -6.48
C SER A 45 23.99 11.31 -6.13
N LEU A 46 24.46 10.21 -6.71
CA LEU A 46 24.00 8.88 -6.35
C LEU A 46 24.68 8.42 -5.06
N LEU A 47 23.86 8.07 -4.06
CA LEU A 47 24.33 7.51 -2.81
C LEU A 47 23.87 6.06 -2.69
N PRO A 48 24.70 5.15 -2.14
CA PRO A 48 24.23 3.83 -1.77
C PRO A 48 23.05 3.92 -0.80
N PHE A 49 22.03 3.10 -1.03
CA PHE A 49 20.90 3.02 -0.12
C PHE A 49 21.34 2.50 1.25
N VAL A 50 20.93 3.18 2.32
CA VAL A 50 21.19 2.79 3.71
C VAL A 50 19.85 2.56 4.41
N GLY A 51 19.71 1.44 5.11
CA GLY A 51 18.51 1.07 5.85
C GLY A 51 17.72 -0.05 5.20
N GLU A 52 16.54 -0.30 5.74
CA GLU A 52 15.69 -1.42 5.37
C GLU A 52 14.79 -1.02 4.19
N PRO A 53 14.86 -1.75 3.05
CA PRO A 53 14.05 -1.44 1.89
C PRO A 53 12.59 -1.79 2.16
N VAL A 54 11.71 -1.17 1.37
CA VAL A 54 10.28 -1.50 1.39
C VAL A 54 10.08 -2.86 0.74
N ARG A 55 9.32 -3.74 1.40
CA ARG A 55 9.00 -5.09 0.93
C ARG A 55 7.53 -5.45 1.21
N ARG A 56 7.08 -6.54 0.59
CA ARG A 56 5.91 -7.30 1.05
C ARG A 56 6.30 -8.02 2.34
N VAL A 57 5.92 -7.47 3.49
CA VAL A 57 6.40 -7.96 4.80
C VAL A 57 5.45 -8.98 5.43
N LEU A 58 4.15 -8.92 5.12
CA LEU A 58 3.12 -9.83 5.64
C LEU A 58 1.98 -9.98 4.63
N GLU A 59 1.25 -11.09 4.74
CA GLU A 59 0.01 -11.33 4.00
C GLU A 59 -1.13 -11.52 5.01
N VAL A 60 -2.24 -10.80 4.81
CA VAL A 60 -3.45 -10.88 5.62
C VAL A 60 -4.60 -11.34 4.72
N PRO A 61 -5.02 -12.61 4.81
CA PRO A 61 -6.19 -13.11 4.09
C PRO A 61 -7.44 -12.31 4.47
N ALA A 62 -8.39 -12.15 3.53
CA ALA A 62 -9.68 -11.58 3.89
C ALA A 62 -10.37 -12.45 4.95
N GLU A 63 -10.90 -11.82 6.00
CA GLU A 63 -11.64 -12.52 7.04
C GLU A 63 -13.03 -12.89 6.53
N ARG A 64 -13.66 -11.97 5.81
CA ARG A 64 -15.02 -12.12 5.27
C ARG A 64 -15.31 -11.09 4.19
N ILE A 65 -16.37 -11.36 3.43
CA ILE A 65 -17.03 -10.38 2.55
C ILE A 65 -18.43 -10.13 3.11
N VAL A 66 -18.76 -8.86 3.29
CA VAL A 66 -20.08 -8.44 3.78
C VAL A 66 -20.84 -7.73 2.68
N ARG A 67 -22.17 -7.91 2.69
CA ARG A 67 -23.09 -7.00 2.01
C ARG A 67 -23.53 -5.95 3.02
N THR A 68 -23.24 -4.68 2.75
CA THR A 68 -23.64 -3.57 3.61
C THR A 68 -25.15 -3.34 3.53
N PRO A 69 -25.77 -2.63 4.48
CA PRO A 69 -27.17 -2.19 4.39
C PRO A 69 -27.52 -1.49 3.07
N ALA A 70 -26.61 -0.70 2.50
CA ALA A 70 -26.74 -0.04 1.20
C ALA A 70 -26.54 -0.99 0.00
N GLY A 71 -26.23 -2.27 0.24
CA GLY A 71 -26.09 -3.31 -0.79
C GLY A 71 -24.68 -3.45 -1.38
N GLU A 72 -23.70 -2.74 -0.83
CA GLU A 72 -22.32 -2.76 -1.31
C GLU A 72 -21.62 -4.05 -0.89
N ARG A 73 -20.72 -4.56 -1.74
CA ARG A 73 -19.85 -5.69 -1.38
C ARG A 73 -18.55 -5.15 -0.80
N VAL A 74 -18.26 -5.48 0.46
CA VAL A 74 -17.07 -5.00 1.16
C VAL A 74 -16.27 -6.17 1.71
N VAL A 75 -14.98 -6.24 1.39
CA VAL A 75 -14.01 -7.14 2.02
C VAL A 75 -13.61 -6.55 3.36
N ASP A 76 -13.63 -7.36 4.43
CA ASP A 76 -13.08 -7.01 5.74
C ASP A 76 -11.84 -7.89 6.00
N PHE A 77 -10.68 -7.26 6.16
CA PHE A 77 -9.42 -7.95 6.46
C PHE A 77 -9.17 -8.13 7.97
N GLY A 78 -10.05 -7.62 8.83
CA GLY A 78 -9.93 -7.75 10.29
C GLY A 78 -8.90 -6.80 10.93
N GLN A 79 -7.98 -6.23 10.15
CA GLN A 79 -6.88 -5.40 10.61
C GLN A 79 -6.69 -4.18 9.69
N VAL A 80 -6.44 -3.00 10.29
CA VAL A 80 -5.97 -1.83 9.54
C VAL A 80 -4.50 -2.02 9.19
N ILE A 81 -4.16 -1.97 7.90
CA ILE A 81 -2.81 -2.17 7.38
C ILE A 81 -2.44 -1.04 6.42
N ALA A 82 -1.14 -0.88 6.16
CA ALA A 82 -0.64 -0.17 4.98
C ALA A 82 -0.14 -1.18 3.94
N GLY A 83 -0.60 -1.05 2.70
CA GLY A 83 -0.27 -2.03 1.67
C GLY A 83 -1.22 -1.96 0.49
N ARG A 84 -1.51 -3.11 -0.10
CA ARG A 84 -2.32 -3.22 -1.31
C ARG A 84 -3.07 -4.54 -1.35
N VAL A 85 -4.10 -4.64 -2.17
CA VAL A 85 -4.84 -5.89 -2.34
C VAL A 85 -4.29 -6.67 -3.52
N ARG A 86 -3.98 -7.94 -3.28
CA ARG A 86 -3.86 -8.94 -4.33
C ARG A 86 -5.16 -9.70 -4.40
N PHE A 87 -5.68 -9.90 -5.60
CA PHE A 87 -6.89 -10.70 -5.79
C PHE A 87 -6.85 -11.61 -7.00
N ARG A 88 -7.71 -12.62 -6.98
CA ARG A 88 -8.00 -13.52 -8.09
C ARG A 88 -9.36 -13.20 -8.68
N VAL A 89 -9.46 -13.26 -10.00
CA VAL A 89 -10.72 -13.00 -10.71
C VAL A 89 -10.78 -13.79 -12.00
N ARG A 90 -11.98 -14.19 -12.41
CA ARG A 90 -12.26 -14.74 -13.74
C ARG A 90 -13.47 -14.03 -14.32
N GLY A 91 -13.38 -13.64 -15.59
CA GLY A 91 -14.46 -12.93 -16.25
C GLY A 91 -14.19 -12.67 -17.72
N GLU A 92 -15.12 -11.98 -18.37
CA GLU A 92 -14.99 -11.61 -19.78
C GLU A 92 -13.90 -10.56 -19.97
N ARG A 93 -13.18 -10.63 -21.09
CA ARG A 93 -12.19 -9.63 -21.51
C ARG A 93 -12.81 -8.23 -21.50
N GLY A 94 -12.14 -7.28 -20.84
CA GLY A 94 -12.62 -5.91 -20.71
C GLY A 94 -13.55 -5.65 -19.53
N SER A 95 -13.92 -6.67 -18.76
CA SER A 95 -14.56 -6.46 -17.45
C SER A 95 -13.68 -5.60 -16.56
N VAL A 96 -14.28 -4.71 -15.77
CA VAL A 96 -13.55 -3.75 -14.94
C VAL A 96 -13.85 -4.02 -13.47
N VAL A 97 -12.82 -4.36 -12.70
CA VAL A 97 -12.87 -4.47 -11.24
C VAL A 97 -12.32 -3.18 -10.63
N ARG A 98 -13.05 -2.60 -9.67
CA ARG A 98 -12.57 -1.48 -8.84
C ARG A 98 -12.50 -1.89 -7.39
N LEU A 99 -11.42 -1.53 -6.72
CA LEU A 99 -11.19 -1.74 -5.30
C LEU A 99 -11.00 -0.38 -4.63
N GLU A 100 -11.98 0.03 -3.82
CA GLU A 100 -11.95 1.31 -3.11
C GLU A 100 -11.65 1.07 -1.63
N HIS A 101 -10.61 1.71 -1.12
CA HIS A 101 -10.03 1.39 0.19
C HIS A 101 -10.57 2.31 1.29
N SER A 102 -10.76 1.77 2.50
CA SER A 102 -11.12 2.56 3.68
C SER A 102 -10.64 1.91 4.98
N GLU A 103 -10.36 2.71 5.99
CA GLU A 103 -10.01 2.23 7.33
C GLU A 103 -11.24 1.87 8.17
N VAL A 104 -12.40 2.47 7.85
CA VAL A 104 -13.61 2.40 8.67
C VAL A 104 -14.87 2.23 7.82
N LEU A 105 -15.91 1.69 8.43
CA LEU A 105 -17.28 1.80 7.93
C LEU A 105 -17.98 2.97 8.63
N ASP A 106 -19.10 3.43 8.08
CA ASP A 106 -19.90 4.44 8.78
C ASP A 106 -20.65 3.83 10.00
N GLN A 107 -21.42 4.68 10.70
CA GLN A 107 -22.21 4.27 11.86
C GLN A 107 -23.31 3.24 11.56
N HIS A 108 -23.68 3.07 10.29
CA HIS A 108 -24.68 2.10 9.82
C HIS A 108 -24.04 0.80 9.34
N GLY A 109 -22.71 0.77 9.19
CA GLY A 109 -21.97 -0.36 8.64
C GLY A 109 -21.89 -0.33 7.11
N ASP A 110 -22.18 0.81 6.49
CA ASP A 110 -21.99 1.05 5.06
C ASP A 110 -20.55 1.48 4.76
N TYR A 111 -20.13 1.28 3.50
CA TYR A 111 -18.80 1.72 3.11
C TYR A 111 -18.70 3.24 3.21
N PHE A 112 -17.65 3.70 3.88
CA PHE A 112 -17.38 5.11 4.06
C PHE A 112 -16.04 5.47 3.44
N ALA A 113 -16.05 6.31 2.40
CA ALA A 113 -14.84 6.93 1.88
C ALA A 113 -14.33 7.94 2.92
N ASN A 114 -13.49 7.48 3.85
CA ASN A 114 -13.02 8.27 4.99
C ASN A 114 -12.01 9.34 4.58
N ILE A 115 -11.42 9.22 3.39
CA ILE A 115 -10.55 10.22 2.77
C ILE A 115 -11.27 10.82 1.56
N VAL A 116 -11.43 12.14 1.56
CA VAL A 116 -12.08 12.89 0.47
C VAL A 116 -11.21 14.08 0.08
N GLY A 117 -11.09 14.33 -1.22
CA GLY A 117 -10.36 15.46 -1.77
C GLY A 117 -9.91 15.20 -3.20
N PRO A 118 -9.40 16.24 -3.89
CA PRO A 118 -8.82 16.06 -5.22
C PRO A 118 -7.61 15.12 -5.14
N ASN A 119 -7.54 14.17 -6.08
CA ASN A 119 -6.47 13.17 -6.19
C ASN A 119 -6.28 12.33 -4.91
N LYS A 120 -7.38 11.91 -4.28
CA LYS A 120 -7.38 11.08 -3.05
C LYS A 120 -8.33 9.90 -3.16
N ASP A 121 -8.49 9.39 -4.38
CA ASP A 121 -9.47 8.38 -4.75
C ASP A 121 -9.28 7.06 -4.01
N GLN A 122 -8.05 6.73 -3.60
CA GLN A 122 -7.70 5.47 -2.91
C GLN A 122 -8.28 4.24 -3.62
N THR A 123 -8.24 4.25 -4.96
CA THR A 123 -8.96 3.31 -5.81
C THR A 123 -8.04 2.66 -6.83
N ASP A 124 -8.02 1.33 -6.79
CA ASP A 124 -7.32 0.51 -7.77
C ASP A 124 -8.31 -0.02 -8.82
N VAL A 125 -7.89 -0.03 -10.08
CA VAL A 125 -8.71 -0.42 -11.23
C VAL A 125 -7.99 -1.47 -12.07
N TYR A 126 -8.62 -2.62 -12.24
CA TYR A 126 -8.11 -3.71 -13.07
C TYR A 126 -9.06 -4.00 -14.23
N ILE A 127 -8.55 -3.99 -15.46
CA ILE A 127 -9.29 -4.37 -16.66
C ILE A 127 -8.82 -5.75 -17.12
N LEU A 128 -9.73 -6.73 -17.10
CA LEU A 128 -9.42 -8.13 -17.34
C LEU A 128 -8.97 -8.39 -18.78
N ARG A 129 -7.99 -9.26 -18.97
CA ARG A 129 -7.60 -9.77 -20.29
C ARG A 129 -8.56 -10.84 -20.81
N GLY A 130 -9.35 -11.45 -19.92
CA GLY A 130 -10.33 -12.49 -20.19
C GLY A 130 -9.74 -13.89 -20.21
N ASP A 131 -8.79 -14.17 -19.32
CA ASP A 131 -8.15 -15.49 -19.24
C ASP A 131 -9.14 -16.56 -18.73
N PRO A 132 -9.41 -17.64 -19.50
CA PRO A 132 -10.28 -18.72 -19.07
C PRO A 132 -9.85 -19.40 -17.76
N GLU A 133 -8.54 -19.43 -17.47
CA GLU A 133 -7.98 -20.01 -16.24
C GLU A 133 -8.02 -19.05 -15.05
N GLY A 134 -8.41 -17.79 -15.29
CA GLY A 134 -8.43 -16.72 -14.29
C GLY A 134 -7.16 -15.89 -14.25
N GLU A 135 -7.25 -14.76 -13.54
CA GLU A 135 -6.24 -13.72 -13.48
C GLU A 135 -5.91 -13.42 -12.02
N THR A 136 -4.63 -13.21 -11.72
CA THR A 136 -4.18 -12.69 -10.41
C THR A 136 -3.52 -11.35 -10.64
N TRP A 137 -3.93 -10.35 -9.87
CA TRP A 137 -3.35 -9.02 -9.96
C TRP A 137 -3.12 -8.41 -8.57
N GLU A 138 -2.07 -7.60 -8.49
CA GLU A 138 -1.66 -6.82 -7.33
C GLU A 138 -1.03 -5.53 -7.87
N PRO A 139 -1.41 -4.33 -7.40
CA PRO A 139 -0.80 -3.08 -7.83
C PRO A 139 0.72 -3.07 -7.62
N ALA A 140 1.46 -2.36 -8.46
CA ALA A 140 2.92 -2.27 -8.35
C ALA A 140 3.39 -0.99 -7.66
N PHE A 141 2.74 0.13 -7.95
CA PHE A 141 3.27 1.48 -7.72
C PHE A 141 2.37 2.35 -6.81
N THR A 142 1.47 1.73 -6.06
CA THR A 142 0.64 2.39 -5.04
C THR A 142 0.58 1.57 -3.74
N PHE A 143 0.09 2.21 -2.69
CA PHE A 143 -0.35 1.58 -1.46
C PHE A 143 -1.46 2.43 -0.81
N HIS A 144 -2.20 1.81 0.10
CA HIS A 144 -3.34 2.38 0.82
C HIS A 144 -3.25 2.01 2.29
N GLY A 145 -3.77 2.88 3.17
CA GLY A 145 -4.08 2.54 4.56
C GLY A 145 -5.53 2.09 4.65
N PHE A 146 -5.80 0.82 5.00
CA PHE A 146 -7.15 0.28 4.96
C PHE A 146 -7.34 -0.96 5.84
N ARG A 147 -8.61 -1.22 6.14
CA ARG A 147 -9.12 -2.52 6.64
C ARG A 147 -10.22 -3.05 5.72
N TYR A 148 -11.00 -2.15 5.13
CA TYR A 148 -12.17 -2.45 4.33
C TYR A 148 -11.92 -2.08 2.88
N VAL A 149 -12.43 -2.91 1.96
CA VAL A 149 -12.33 -2.65 0.52
C VAL A 149 -13.68 -2.86 -0.13
N ARG A 150 -14.27 -1.81 -0.69
CA ARG A 150 -15.48 -1.93 -1.50
C ARG A 150 -15.11 -2.45 -2.88
N ILE A 151 -15.80 -3.51 -3.30
CA ILE A 151 -15.59 -4.15 -4.59
C ILE A 151 -16.71 -3.72 -5.56
N GLN A 152 -16.32 -3.17 -6.71
CA GLN A 152 -17.24 -2.87 -7.80
C GLN A 152 -16.86 -3.61 -9.08
N GLY A 153 -17.87 -4.00 -9.87
CA GLY A 153 -17.67 -4.62 -11.19
C GLY A 153 -17.05 -6.02 -11.19
N PHE A 154 -16.84 -6.64 -10.02
CA PHE A 154 -16.33 -8.01 -9.92
C PHE A 154 -17.29 -9.02 -10.58
N PRO A 155 -16.85 -9.75 -11.61
CA PRO A 155 -17.66 -10.75 -12.30
C PRO A 155 -18.03 -11.91 -11.38
N GLY A 156 -19.31 -12.30 -11.39
CA GLY A 156 -19.80 -13.38 -10.53
C GLY A 156 -19.76 -13.05 -9.04
N ASP A 157 -19.65 -14.11 -8.23
CA ASP A 157 -19.53 -14.02 -6.78
C ASP A 157 -18.06 -13.87 -6.38
N ALA A 158 -17.82 -12.97 -5.43
CA ALA A 158 -16.51 -12.75 -4.83
C ALA A 158 -16.46 -13.51 -3.50
N ASN A 159 -15.43 -14.31 -3.27
CA ASN A 159 -15.24 -15.05 -2.03
C ASN A 159 -14.03 -14.52 -1.25
N PRO A 160 -13.99 -14.62 0.09
CA PRO A 160 -12.86 -14.13 0.88
C PRO A 160 -11.49 -14.67 0.42
N GLU A 161 -11.42 -15.94 0.03
CA GLU A 161 -10.21 -16.60 -0.48
C GLU A 161 -9.65 -15.99 -1.78
N ASP A 162 -10.45 -15.20 -2.48
CA ASP A 162 -10.01 -14.48 -3.67
C ASP A 162 -9.17 -13.26 -3.32
N PHE A 163 -9.15 -12.79 -2.06
CA PHE A 163 -8.52 -11.53 -1.66
C PHE A 163 -7.48 -11.71 -0.55
N THR A 164 -6.35 -11.03 -0.70
CA THR A 164 -5.30 -10.97 0.32
C THR A 164 -4.75 -9.56 0.37
N ALA A 165 -4.76 -8.96 1.56
CA ALA A 165 -4.06 -7.70 1.80
C ALA A 165 -2.56 -7.99 1.97
N VAL A 166 -1.75 -7.39 1.13
CA VAL A 166 -0.29 -7.51 1.10
C VAL A 166 0.29 -6.30 1.81
N VAL A 167 0.74 -6.52 3.04
CA VAL A 167 1.30 -5.47 3.89
C VAL A 167 2.65 -5.04 3.31
N THR A 168 2.77 -3.75 3.06
CA THR A 168 3.98 -3.14 2.48
C THR A 168 4.57 -2.18 3.50
N ALA A 169 5.83 -2.39 3.87
CA ALA A 169 6.54 -1.56 4.83
C ALA A 169 8.05 -1.70 4.64
N SER A 170 8.84 -0.80 5.24
CA SER A 170 10.26 -1.07 5.47
C SER A 170 10.40 -2.35 6.31
N ASP A 171 11.27 -3.26 5.86
CA ASP A 171 11.42 -4.61 6.41
C ASP A 171 12.23 -4.61 7.72
N LEU A 172 11.64 -4.00 8.75
CA LEU A 172 12.26 -3.78 10.05
C LEU A 172 12.08 -5.01 10.95
N PRO A 173 13.18 -5.62 11.45
CA PRO A 173 13.09 -6.72 12.39
C PRO A 173 12.32 -6.33 13.66
N VAL A 174 11.37 -7.16 14.07
CA VAL A 174 10.72 -7.03 15.37
C VAL A 174 11.68 -7.52 16.45
N ILE A 175 11.94 -6.67 17.43
CA ILE A 175 12.87 -6.96 18.55
C ILE A 175 12.21 -6.83 19.93
N GLY A 176 11.00 -6.25 19.97
CA GLY A 176 10.21 -6.06 21.18
C GLY A 176 8.96 -6.91 21.21
N HIS A 177 8.75 -7.59 22.34
CA HIS A 177 7.57 -8.40 22.61
C HIS A 177 7.04 -8.08 24.01
N LEU A 178 5.73 -7.98 24.14
CA LEU A 178 5.04 -7.80 25.41
C LEU A 178 3.87 -8.78 25.49
N GLU A 179 3.79 -9.51 26.59
CA GLU A 179 2.64 -10.33 26.93
C GLU A 179 2.33 -10.14 28.42
N THR A 180 1.07 -9.89 28.72
CA THR A 180 0.58 -9.63 30.07
C THR A 180 -0.66 -10.48 30.35
N SER A 181 -1.10 -10.52 31.60
CA SER A 181 -2.35 -11.16 31.99
C SER A 181 -3.61 -10.37 31.58
N ASP A 182 -3.49 -9.11 31.16
CA ASP A 182 -4.62 -8.31 30.68
C ASP A 182 -4.64 -8.27 29.14
N ALA A 183 -5.64 -8.95 28.56
CA ALA A 183 -5.81 -9.02 27.10
C ALA A 183 -5.93 -7.64 26.42
N ARG A 184 -6.39 -6.60 27.14
CA ARG A 184 -6.50 -5.24 26.59
C ARG A 184 -5.14 -4.59 26.40
N LEU A 185 -4.20 -4.84 27.32
CA LEU A 185 -2.83 -4.34 27.20
C LEU A 185 -2.08 -5.03 26.06
N ASN A 186 -2.31 -6.34 25.90
CA ASN A 186 -1.75 -7.10 24.77
C ASN A 186 -2.29 -6.56 23.44
N ARG A 187 -3.61 -6.32 23.35
CA ARG A 187 -4.24 -5.70 22.18
C ARG A 187 -3.72 -4.30 21.90
N LEU A 188 -3.53 -3.47 22.93
CA LEU A 188 -2.95 -2.14 22.78
C LEU A 188 -1.54 -2.20 22.19
N HIS A 189 -0.67 -3.08 22.70
CA HIS A 189 0.68 -3.25 22.17
C HIS A 189 0.68 -3.75 20.72
N GLU A 190 -0.21 -4.68 20.38
CA GLU A 190 -0.42 -5.13 19.00
C GLU A 190 -0.83 -3.98 18.08
N ASN A 191 -1.78 -3.13 18.51
CA ASN A 191 -2.20 -1.96 17.76
C ASN A 191 -1.02 -1.01 17.51
N VAL A 192 -0.20 -0.74 18.54
CA VAL A 192 1.01 0.10 18.41
C VAL A 192 1.97 -0.47 17.36
N ARG A 193 2.22 -1.78 17.37
CA ARG A 193 3.11 -2.41 16.37
C ARG A 193 2.54 -2.36 14.95
N TRP A 194 1.22 -2.51 14.80
CA TRP A 194 0.56 -2.36 13.49
C TRP A 194 0.63 -0.93 12.98
N SER A 195 0.37 0.06 13.83
CA SER A 195 0.49 1.48 13.46
C SER A 195 1.93 1.87 13.12
N GLN A 196 2.92 1.37 13.86
CA GLN A 196 4.33 1.56 13.54
C GLN A 196 4.66 0.97 12.16
N ARG A 197 4.26 -0.27 11.90
CA ARG A 197 4.51 -0.92 10.60
C ARG A 197 3.86 -0.15 9.45
N ALA A 198 2.62 0.30 9.65
CA ALA A 198 1.86 1.01 8.65
C ALA A 198 2.51 2.35 8.27
N ASN A 199 3.18 3.00 9.23
CA ASN A 199 3.81 4.31 9.03
C ASN A 199 5.32 4.28 8.77
N PHE A 200 5.96 3.11 8.81
CA PHE A 200 7.39 2.98 8.52
C PHE A 200 7.56 2.41 7.12
N LEU A 201 7.31 3.24 6.11
CA LEU A 201 7.36 2.88 4.70
C LEU A 201 8.27 3.87 3.97
N SER A 202 9.55 3.52 3.85
CA SER A 202 10.64 4.40 3.38
C SER A 202 10.98 5.57 4.31
N ILE A 203 9.98 6.29 4.81
CA ILE A 203 10.10 7.36 5.82
C ILE A 203 9.08 7.11 6.95
N PRO A 204 9.27 7.69 8.16
CA PRO A 204 8.31 7.60 9.24
C PRO A 204 7.17 8.59 9.03
N THR A 205 6.03 8.13 8.52
CA THR A 205 4.88 8.97 8.18
C THR A 205 3.94 9.24 9.36
N ASP A 206 3.12 10.27 9.26
CA ASP A 206 1.99 10.55 10.17
C ASP A 206 0.84 9.54 10.00
N CYS A 207 0.47 9.27 8.75
CA CYS A 207 -0.60 8.36 8.40
C CYS A 207 -0.34 7.65 7.06
N PRO A 208 -0.73 6.37 6.90
CA PRO A 208 -0.53 5.63 5.65
C PRO A 208 -1.56 5.92 4.54
N GLN A 209 -2.69 6.55 4.86
CA GLN A 209 -3.85 6.66 3.98
C GLN A 209 -3.96 8.01 3.26
N ARG A 210 -3.77 9.14 3.98
CA ARG A 210 -4.16 10.47 3.47
C ARG A 210 -3.00 11.39 3.08
N GLU A 211 -2.07 11.61 3.99
CA GLU A 211 -1.01 12.63 3.88
C GLU A 211 0.34 11.98 3.58
N ARG A 212 0.76 11.05 4.45
CA ARG A 212 1.98 10.24 4.28
C ARG A 212 3.26 11.08 4.32
N TYR A 213 3.25 12.14 5.14
CA TYR A 213 4.39 13.03 5.29
C TYR A 213 5.23 12.63 6.49
N GLY A 214 6.54 12.86 6.37
CA GLY A 214 7.48 12.61 7.46
C GLY A 214 7.45 13.71 8.52
N TRP A 215 6.35 13.79 9.26
CA TRP A 215 6.19 14.80 10.31
C TRP A 215 7.19 14.56 11.45
N THR A 216 8.10 15.53 11.62
CA THR A 216 9.22 15.42 12.58
C THR A 216 8.74 15.32 14.03
N GLY A 217 7.66 16.03 14.38
CA GLY A 217 7.04 15.98 15.72
C GLY A 217 6.47 14.60 16.08
N ASP A 218 5.80 13.94 15.14
CA ASP A 218 5.17 12.63 15.36
C ASP A 218 6.23 11.57 15.66
N LEU A 219 7.30 11.55 14.85
CA LEU A 219 8.42 10.66 15.12
C LEU A 219 9.14 11.02 16.42
N GLN A 220 9.30 12.30 16.74
CA GLN A 220 10.00 12.74 17.95
C GLN A 220 9.36 12.15 19.23
N VAL A 221 8.02 12.14 19.30
CA VAL A 221 7.32 11.56 20.45
C VAL A 221 7.28 10.02 20.41
N PHE A 222 7.38 9.41 19.23
CA PHE A 222 7.26 7.96 19.06
C PHE A 222 8.58 7.19 19.02
N ALA A 223 9.72 7.87 18.79
CA ALA A 223 11.01 7.23 18.48
C ALA A 223 11.45 6.18 19.51
N GLU A 224 11.27 6.46 20.81
CA GLU A 224 11.64 5.52 21.89
C GLU A 224 10.79 4.24 21.86
N THR A 225 9.48 4.40 21.63
CA THR A 225 8.57 3.26 21.46
C THR A 225 8.93 2.47 20.21
N ALA A 226 9.21 3.17 19.10
CA ALA A 226 9.60 2.54 17.85
C ALA A 226 10.85 1.68 17.99
N ALA A 227 11.87 2.21 18.68
CA ALA A 227 13.14 1.53 18.94
C ALA A 227 13.04 0.38 19.95
N THR A 228 12.00 0.37 20.78
CA THR A 228 11.71 -0.76 21.68
C THR A 228 11.04 -1.92 20.91
N ASN A 229 10.20 -1.60 19.92
CA ASN A 229 9.44 -2.61 19.17
C ASN A 229 10.20 -3.23 18.00
N MET A 230 10.95 -2.42 17.25
CA MET A 230 11.63 -2.84 16.01
C MET A 230 13.05 -2.28 15.94
N SER A 231 13.92 -2.95 15.20
CA SER A 231 15.26 -2.44 14.89
C SER A 231 15.15 -1.31 13.89
N VAL A 232 15.23 -0.06 14.37
CA VAL A 232 15.02 1.16 13.56
C VAL A 232 16.30 1.98 13.33
N GLY A 233 17.46 1.52 13.80
CA GLY A 233 18.71 2.29 13.78
C GLY A 233 19.10 2.79 12.37
N PRO A 234 19.29 1.89 11.39
CA PRO A 234 19.58 2.28 10.01
C PRO A 234 18.49 3.13 9.37
N PHE A 235 17.21 2.76 9.56
CA PHE A 235 16.05 3.51 9.09
C PHE A 235 16.03 4.97 9.58
N LEU A 236 16.16 5.18 10.90
CA LEU A 236 16.16 6.52 11.49
C LEU A 236 17.43 7.30 11.16
N THR A 237 18.57 6.62 11.01
CA THR A 237 19.81 7.26 10.55
C THR A 237 19.64 7.83 9.14
N ARG A 238 18.99 7.10 8.23
CA ARG A 238 18.63 7.62 6.91
C ARG A 238 17.66 8.79 7.02
N TRP A 239 16.59 8.64 7.81
CA TRP A 239 15.61 9.70 8.00
C TRP A 239 16.24 11.01 8.50
N LEU A 240 17.12 10.94 9.51
CA LEU A 240 17.82 12.12 10.03
C LEU A 240 18.77 12.76 9.01
N ARG A 241 19.27 12.01 8.02
CA ARG A 241 19.99 12.60 6.89
C ARG A 241 19.06 13.41 6.00
N ILE A 242 17.88 12.87 5.67
CA ILE A 242 16.84 13.59 4.91
C ILE A 242 16.44 14.89 5.64
N VAL A 243 16.18 14.83 6.94
CA VAL A 243 15.86 16.01 7.76
C VAL A 243 16.99 17.06 7.72
N ARG A 244 18.25 16.63 7.68
CA ARG A 244 19.39 17.54 7.55
C ARG A 244 19.49 18.15 6.16
N ASP A 245 19.22 17.35 5.13
CA ASP A 245 19.26 17.81 3.73
C ASP A 245 18.16 18.85 3.46
N ASP A 246 17.01 18.75 4.15
CA ASP A 246 15.88 19.70 4.08
C ASP A 246 16.02 20.91 5.04
N GLN A 247 17.07 20.96 5.86
CA GLN A 247 17.28 22.07 6.80
C GLN A 247 17.51 23.39 6.05
N LEU A 248 16.78 24.44 6.43
CA LEU A 248 16.90 25.75 5.80
C LEU A 248 18.25 26.42 6.11
N PRO A 249 18.73 27.36 5.27
CA PRO A 249 20.01 28.04 5.47
C PRO A 249 20.17 28.79 6.80
N ASP A 250 19.06 29.15 7.45
CA ASP A 250 19.04 29.80 8.77
C ASP A 250 18.97 28.80 9.95
N GLY A 251 19.00 27.50 9.66
CA GLY A 251 19.02 26.41 10.62
C GLY A 251 17.65 25.88 11.02
N GLN A 252 16.55 26.41 10.48
CA GLN A 252 15.21 25.91 10.78
C GLN A 252 14.96 24.52 10.16
N ILE A 253 14.22 23.69 10.90
CA ILE A 253 13.68 22.40 10.45
C ILE A 253 12.17 22.56 10.42
N MET A 254 11.56 22.26 9.27
CA MET A 254 10.11 22.34 9.08
C MET A 254 9.42 21.00 9.36
#